data_AF-A0A815XYF9-F1
#
_entry.id   AF-A0A815XYF9-F1
#
_cell.length_a   1.000
_cell.length_b   1.000
_cell.length_c   1.000
_cell.angle_alpha   90.00
_cell.angle_beta   90.00
_cell.angle_gamma   90.00
#
_symmetry.space_group_name_H-M   'P 1'
#
loop_
_entity.id
_entity.type
_entity.pdbx_description
1 polymer ?
#
loop_
_entity_poly.entity_id
_entity_poly.type
_entity_poly.pdbx_seq_one_letter_code
_entity_poly.pdbx_strand_id
1 'polypeptide(L)'
;IRSPDDFEADDFRRLIPRFSKENFPKNLKLVDELVAIAKKKGCTPAQLTLAWILAQGNDFIVIPGTSKIKNLEENVEAVQIKLSKEEIQEIREACEKADVVGERYPEFASAHLFNDSAPKKN
;
A
#
# COMPACT_ATOMS: atom_id res chain seq x y z
N ILE A 1 10.64 3.03 -9.13
CA ILE A 1 9.31 3.44 -9.63
C ILE A 1 8.90 4.72 -8.90
N ARG A 2 9.04 5.85 -9.57
CA ARG A 2 8.72 7.22 -9.18
C ARG A 2 7.94 7.94 -10.29
N SER A 3 7.78 7.34 -11.45
CA SER A 3 6.97 7.83 -12.57
C SER A 3 6.17 6.68 -13.20
N PRO A 4 5.01 6.95 -13.82
CA PRO A 4 4.34 5.96 -14.68
C PRO A 4 5.21 5.48 -15.85
N ASP A 5 6.20 6.30 -16.24
CA ASP A 5 7.14 5.94 -17.30
C ASP A 5 8.18 4.89 -16.85
N ASP A 6 8.29 4.61 -15.55
CA ASP A 6 9.14 3.53 -15.00
C ASP A 6 8.50 2.14 -15.09
N PHE A 7 7.24 2.05 -15.53
CA PHE A 7 6.59 0.77 -15.76
C PHE A 7 6.94 0.22 -17.14
N GLU A 8 6.97 -1.10 -17.30
CA GLU A 8 7.06 -1.71 -18.63
C GLU A 8 5.82 -1.37 -19.47
N ALA A 9 5.93 -1.43 -20.80
CA ALA A 9 4.88 -0.98 -21.71
C ALA A 9 3.56 -1.75 -21.55
N ASP A 10 3.62 -3.02 -21.16
CA ASP A 10 2.49 -3.93 -20.95
C ASP A 10 2.04 -4.04 -19.48
N ASP A 11 2.61 -3.22 -18.59
CA ASP A 11 2.26 -3.24 -17.17
C ASP A 11 0.82 -2.74 -16.93
N PHE A 12 -0.02 -3.59 -16.34
CA PHE A 12 -1.42 -3.28 -16.02
C PHE A 12 -1.59 -1.99 -15.22
N ARG A 13 -0.62 -1.61 -14.38
CA ARG A 13 -0.69 -0.37 -13.58
C ARG A 13 -0.80 0.88 -14.44
N ARG A 14 -0.31 0.85 -15.69
CA ARG A 14 -0.48 1.96 -16.65
C ARG A 14 -1.95 2.26 -16.97
N LEU A 15 -2.86 1.30 -16.75
CA LEU A 15 -4.30 1.48 -16.96
C LEU A 15 -5.03 1.98 -15.71
N ILE A 16 -4.41 1.94 -14.53
CA ILE A 16 -5.04 2.30 -13.26
C ILE A 16 -4.98 3.83 -13.09
N PRO A 17 -6.11 4.53 -12.88
CA PRO A 17 -6.13 5.99 -12.79
C PRO A 17 -5.24 6.59 -11.70
N ARG A 18 -5.03 5.90 -10.56
CA ARG A 18 -4.07 6.32 -9.51
C ARG A 18 -2.63 6.46 -10.00
N PHE A 19 -2.27 5.74 -11.05
CA PHE A 19 -0.94 5.72 -11.63
C PHE A 19 -0.86 6.50 -12.96
N SER A 20 -1.86 7.33 -13.28
CA SER A 20 -1.79 8.22 -14.45
C SER A 20 -0.71 9.29 -14.27
N LYS A 21 -0.22 9.88 -15.37
CA LYS A 21 0.76 10.99 -15.32
C LYS A 21 0.30 12.17 -14.46
N GLU A 22 -1.00 12.40 -14.42
CA GLU A 22 -1.60 13.46 -13.60
C GLU A 22 -1.65 13.11 -12.10
N ASN A 23 -2.02 11.87 -11.76
CA ASN A 23 -2.32 11.46 -10.39
C ASN A 23 -1.09 10.92 -9.65
N PHE A 24 -0.15 10.30 -10.37
CA PHE A 24 1.03 9.64 -9.78
C PHE A 24 1.83 10.58 -8.86
N PRO A 25 2.19 11.82 -9.27
CA PRO A 25 2.97 12.71 -8.40
C PRO A 25 2.20 13.17 -7.17
N LYS A 26 0.87 13.30 -7.25
CA LYS A 26 0.02 13.66 -6.11
C LYS A 26 0.00 12.53 -5.09
N ASN A 27 -0.20 11.30 -5.54
CA ASN A 27 -0.22 10.09 -4.71
C ASN A 27 1.15 9.76 -4.08
N LEU A 28 2.25 10.10 -4.76
CA LEU A 28 3.60 9.90 -4.22
C LEU A 28 3.89 10.73 -2.96
N LYS A 29 3.18 11.84 -2.73
CA LYS A 29 3.41 12.67 -1.53
C LYS A 29 3.22 11.88 -0.24
N LEU A 30 2.16 11.07 -0.16
CA LEU A 30 1.93 10.17 0.97
C LEU A 30 3.06 9.15 1.11
N VAL A 31 3.54 8.59 -0.02
CA VAL A 31 4.66 7.64 0.00
C VAL A 31 5.91 8.30 0.57
N ASP A 32 6.19 9.55 0.19
CA ASP A 32 7.35 10.31 0.66
C ASP A 32 7.27 10.61 2.17
N GLU A 33 6.09 10.92 2.68
CA GLU A 33 5.87 11.08 4.13
C GLU A 33 6.11 9.77 4.89
N LEU A 34 5.58 8.65 4.41
CA LEU A 34 5.81 7.33 5.01
C LEU A 34 7.28 6.91 4.94
N VAL A 35 7.98 7.25 3.85
CA VAL A 35 9.43 7.03 3.71
C VAL A 35 10.20 7.85 4.75
N ALA A 36 9.80 9.09 5.00
CA ALA A 36 10.43 9.94 6.01
C ALA A 36 10.22 9.35 7.43
N ILE A 37 9.01 8.89 7.75
CA ILE A 37 8.70 8.26 9.04
C ILE A 37 9.51 6.95 9.20
N ALA A 38 9.54 6.11 8.16
CA ALA A 38 10.31 4.86 8.17
C ALA A 38 11.81 5.11 8.40
N LYS A 39 12.35 6.14 7.74
CA LYS A 39 13.75 6.56 7.92
C LYS A 39 14.03 7.02 9.34
N LYS A 40 13.14 7.83 9.96
CA LYS A 40 13.28 8.23 11.37
C LYS A 40 13.24 7.01 12.29
N LYS A 41 12.38 6.03 12.00
CA LYS A 41 12.24 4.79 12.78
C LYS A 41 13.42 3.83 12.62
N GLY A 42 14.13 3.91 11.49
CA GLY A 42 15.22 3.00 11.14
C GLY A 42 14.75 1.70 10.50
N CYS A 43 13.63 1.71 9.78
CA CYS A 43 13.10 0.55 9.06
C CYS A 43 12.79 0.87 7.59
N THR A 44 12.43 -0.14 6.79
CA THR A 44 11.96 0.09 5.42
C THR A 44 10.52 0.62 5.42
N PRO A 45 10.08 1.33 4.37
CA PRO A 45 8.68 1.76 4.26
C PRO A 45 7.69 0.58 4.25
N ALA A 46 8.09 -0.56 3.68
CA ALA A 46 7.28 -1.78 3.69
C ALA A 46 7.13 -2.32 5.13
N GLN A 47 8.23 -2.39 5.87
CA GLN A 47 8.21 -2.80 7.27
C GLN A 47 7.40 -1.84 8.15
N LEU A 48 7.55 -0.52 7.99
CA LEU A 48 6.74 0.47 8.69
C LEU A 48 5.24 0.23 8.46
N THR A 49 4.85 0.01 7.20
CA THR A 49 3.44 -0.21 6.82
C THR A 49 2.88 -1.48 7.46
N LEU A 50 3.64 -2.59 7.43
CA LEU A 50 3.23 -3.84 8.06
C LEU A 50 3.12 -3.70 9.58
N ALA A 51 4.09 -3.05 10.22
CA ALA A 51 4.06 -2.78 11.65
C ALA A 51 2.86 -1.90 12.05
N TRP A 52 2.50 -0.92 11.22
CA TRP A 52 1.33 -0.08 11.46
C TRP A 52 0.01 -0.84 11.37
N ILE A 53 -0.13 -1.76 10.41
CA ILE A 53 -1.32 -2.63 10.32
C ILE A 53 -1.42 -3.54 11.55
N LEU A 54 -0.32 -4.17 11.96
CA LEU A 54 -0.26 -5.01 13.15
C LEU A 54 -0.57 -4.23 14.44
N ALA A 55 -0.25 -2.93 14.48
CA ALA A 55 -0.52 -2.07 15.63
C ALA A 55 -2.01 -1.68 15.80
N GLN A 56 -2.89 -1.99 14.84
CA GLN A 56 -4.31 -1.64 14.93
C GLN A 56 -5.10 -2.54 15.90
N GLY A 57 -4.58 -3.72 16.25
CA GLY A 57 -5.22 -4.63 17.20
C GLY A 57 -4.58 -6.01 17.22
N ASN A 58 -4.84 -6.78 18.29
CA ASN A 58 -4.31 -8.14 18.44
C ASN A 58 -4.97 -9.16 17.49
N ASP A 59 -6.09 -8.78 16.87
CA ASP A 59 -6.87 -9.52 15.89
C ASP A 59 -6.46 -9.21 14.43
N PHE A 60 -5.50 -8.30 14.24
CA PHE A 60 -4.97 -7.98 12.91
C PHE A 60 -3.88 -8.98 12.52
N ILE A 61 -4.09 -9.65 11.39
CA ILE A 61 -3.13 -10.57 10.77
C ILE A 61 -2.78 -10.04 9.38
N VAL A 62 -1.51 -9.74 9.14
CA VAL A 62 -1.02 -9.30 7.82
C VAL A 62 -0.63 -10.51 6.96
N ILE A 63 -1.03 -10.50 5.68
CA ILE A 63 -0.74 -11.56 4.70
C ILE A 63 0.02 -11.02 3.47
N PRO A 64 1.23 -10.44 3.64
CA PRO A 64 1.96 -9.86 2.53
C PRO A 64 2.48 -10.94 1.56
N GLY A 65 2.06 -10.87 0.29
CA GLY A 65 2.54 -11.75 -0.77
C GLY A 65 3.93 -11.35 -1.30
N THR A 66 4.76 -12.34 -1.64
CA THR A 66 6.08 -12.13 -2.25
C THR A 66 6.51 -13.36 -3.05
N SER A 67 7.33 -13.16 -4.10
CA SER A 67 8.00 -14.23 -4.85
C SER A 67 9.50 -14.35 -4.53
N LYS A 68 10.03 -13.52 -3.63
CA LYS A 68 11.46 -13.46 -3.28
C LYS A 68 11.66 -13.71 -1.78
N ILE A 69 12.62 -14.58 -1.44
CA ILE A 69 12.97 -14.93 -0.05
C ILE A 69 13.39 -13.69 0.75
N LYS A 70 14.25 -12.83 0.19
CA LYS A 70 14.67 -11.59 0.85
C LYS A 70 13.48 -10.71 1.31
N ASN A 71 12.44 -10.61 0.49
CA ASN A 71 11.25 -9.85 0.85
C ASN A 71 10.42 -10.56 1.92
N LEU A 72 10.41 -11.90 1.92
CA LEU A 72 9.78 -12.67 3.00
C LEU A 72 10.47 -12.38 4.34
N GLU A 73 11.80 -12.44 4.37
CA GLU A 73 12.60 -12.11 5.54
C GLU A 73 12.32 -10.67 6.02
N GLU A 74 12.38 -9.69 5.12
CA GLU A 74 12.07 -8.28 5.43
C GLU A 74 10.64 -8.12 5.99
N ASN A 75 9.65 -8.80 5.40
CA ASN A 75 8.26 -8.76 5.85
C ASN A 75 8.09 -9.36 7.25
N VAL A 76 8.78 -10.47 7.56
CA VAL A 76 8.72 -11.13 8.88
C VAL A 76 9.35 -10.25 9.95
N GLU A 77 10.46 -9.59 9.65
CA GLU A 77 11.15 -8.68 10.57
C GLU A 77 10.27 -7.50 11.03
N ALA A 78 9.25 -7.12 10.24
CA ALA A 78 8.32 -6.06 10.60
C ALA A 78 7.61 -6.28 11.95
N VAL A 79 7.44 -7.53 12.40
CA VAL A 79 6.81 -7.86 13.70
C VAL A 79 7.62 -7.35 14.91
N GLN A 80 8.93 -7.15 14.71
CA GLN A 80 9.85 -6.66 15.73
C GLN A 80 9.78 -5.14 15.89
N ILE A 81 9.20 -4.43 14.92
CA ILE A 81 9.04 -2.98 14.97
C ILE A 81 7.86 -2.64 15.86
N LYS A 82 8.16 -2.00 17.01
CA LYS A 82 7.14 -1.47 17.92
C LYS A 82 6.96 0.01 17.67
N LEU A 83 5.78 0.40 17.20
CA LEU A 83 5.41 1.79 17.01
C LEU A 83 4.88 2.38 18.32
N SER A 84 5.32 3.59 18.66
CA SER A 84 4.74 4.35 19.75
C SER A 84 3.36 4.88 19.36
N LYS A 85 2.59 5.37 20.35
CA LYS A 85 1.27 5.97 20.07
C LYS A 85 1.39 7.19 19.17
N GLU A 86 2.46 7.97 19.37
CA GLU A 86 2.77 9.16 18.61
C GLU A 86 3.13 8.82 17.16
N GLU A 87 3.92 7.76 16.94
CA GLU A 87 4.26 7.28 15.59
C GLU A 87 3.02 6.72 14.86
N ILE A 88 2.15 5.97 15.55
CA ILE A 88 0.89 5.49 14.99
C ILE A 88 0.00 6.65 14.57
N GLN A 89 -0.07 7.70 15.41
CA GLN A 89 -0.82 8.91 15.14
C GLN A 89 -0.21 9.71 13.97
N GLU A 90 1.13 9.84 13.90
CA GLU A 90 1.83 10.51 12.78
C GLU A 90 1.49 9.84 11.45
N ILE A 91 1.53 8.49 11.40
CA ILE A 91 1.17 7.72 10.20
C ILE A 91 -0.32 7.90 9.85
N ARG A 92 -1.20 7.87 10.85
CA ARG A 92 -2.65 8.06 10.64
C ARG A 92 -2.94 9.44 10.06
N GLU A 93 -2.33 10.49 10.62
CA GLU A 93 -2.51 11.85 10.12
C GLU A 93 -1.97 12.03 8.70
N ALA A 94 -0.83 11.42 8.36
CA ALA A 94 -0.32 11.43 6.98
C ALA A 94 -1.34 10.81 6.02
N CYS A 95 -1.91 9.67 6.38
CA CYS A 95 -2.95 9.00 5.58
C CYS A 95 -4.25 9.82 5.48
N GLU A 96 -4.70 10.47 6.56
CA GLU A 96 -5.93 11.27 6.57
C GLU A 96 -5.79 12.59 5.81
N LYS A 97 -4.59 13.19 5.80
CA LYS A 97 -4.27 14.40 5.02
C LYS A 97 -4.02 14.10 3.54
N ALA A 98 -3.73 12.84 3.20
CA ALA A 98 -3.43 12.46 1.83
C ALA A 98 -4.67 12.49 0.94
N ASP A 99 -4.66 13.40 -0.03
CA ASP A 99 -5.62 13.40 -1.13
C ASP A 99 -5.20 12.37 -2.18
N VAL A 100 -5.58 11.11 -1.97
CA VAL A 100 -5.31 10.02 -2.91
C VAL A 100 -6.27 10.12 -4.09
N VAL A 101 -5.74 10.54 -5.23
CA VAL A 101 -6.52 10.83 -6.44
C VAL A 101 -6.48 9.68 -7.45
N GLY A 102 -7.60 9.51 -8.15
CA GLY A 102 -7.81 8.46 -9.13
C GLY A 102 -8.41 7.17 -8.55
N GLU A 103 -9.24 6.53 -9.37
CA GLU A 103 -9.88 5.26 -9.04
C GLU A 103 -8.89 4.12 -8.83
N ARG A 104 -9.25 3.20 -7.93
CA ARG A 104 -8.44 2.03 -7.60
C ARG A 104 -8.32 1.04 -8.76
N TYR A 105 -9.34 0.98 -9.61
CA TYR A 105 -9.40 0.10 -10.76
C TYR A 105 -9.70 0.90 -12.04
N PRO A 106 -9.24 0.43 -13.21
CA PRO A 106 -9.71 0.96 -14.49
C PRO A 106 -11.22 0.75 -14.63
N GLU A 107 -11.89 1.61 -15.40
CA GLU A 107 -13.35 1.60 -15.56
C GLU A 107 -13.90 0.20 -15.94
N PHE A 108 -13.27 -0.48 -16.90
CA PHE A 108 -13.70 -1.81 -17.33
C PHE A 108 -13.64 -2.86 -16.21
N ALA A 109 -12.69 -2.74 -15.27
CA ALA A 109 -12.57 -3.67 -14.15
C ALA A 109 -13.53 -3.28 -13.02
N SER A 110 -13.78 -1.98 -12.82
CA SER A 110 -14.75 -1.46 -11.85
C SER A 110 -16.17 -1.98 -12.12
N ALA A 111 -16.54 -2.16 -13.39
CA ALA A 111 -17.84 -2.72 -13.79
C ALA A 111 -18.11 -4.14 -13.27
N HIS A 112 -17.06 -4.88 -12.87
CA HIS A 112 -17.16 -6.27 -12.42
C HIS A 112 -17.02 -6.46 -10.92
N LEU A 113 -16.89 -5.38 -10.14
CA LEU A 113 -16.67 -5.45 -8.69
C LEU A 113 -17.82 -6.12 -7.92
N PHE A 114 -19.03 -6.07 -8.49
CA PHE A 114 -20.25 -6.62 -7.88
C PHE A 114 -20.87 -7.73 -8.74
N ASN A 115 -20.06 -8.44 -9.53
CA ASN A 115 -20.56 -9.60 -10.26
C ASN A 115 -20.97 -10.71 -9.27
N ASP A 116 -22.14 -11.30 -9.53
CA ASP A 116 -22.63 -12.43 -8.75
C ASP A 116 -21.77 -13.68 -8.98
N SER A 117 -21.51 -14.43 -7.92
CA SER A 117 -21.03 -15.81 -8.04
C SER A 117 -22.18 -16.73 -8.43
N ALA A 118 -21.90 -17.76 -9.23
CA ALA A 118 -22.90 -18.79 -9.53
C ALA A 118 -23.50 -19.35 -8.22
N PRO A 119 -24.82 -19.54 -8.14
CA PRO A 119 -25.43 -20.12 -6.95
C PRO A 119 -24.86 -21.53 -6.74
N LYS A 120 -24.71 -21.92 -5.47
CA LYS A 120 -24.25 -23.25 -5.10
C LYS A 120 -25.15 -24.29 -5.78
N LYS A 121 -24.56 -25.16 -6.60
CA LYS A 121 -25.27 -26.34 -7.12
C LYS A 121 -25.47 -27.31 -5.96
N ASN A 122 -26.72 -27.69 -5.71
CA ASN A 122 -27.10 -28.74 -4.76
C ASN A 122 -26.58 -30.11 -5.21
#